data_AF-U1PPX9-F1
#
_entry.id   AF-U1PPX9-F1
#
_cell.length_a   1.000
_cell.length_b   1.000
_cell.length_c   1.000
_cell.angle_alpha   90.00
_cell.angle_beta   90.00
_cell.angle_gamma   90.00
#
_symmetry.space_group_name_H-M   'P 1'
#
loop_
_entity.id
_entity.type
_entity.pdbx_description
1 polymer ?
#
loop_
_entity_poly.entity_id
_entity_poly.type
_entity_poly.pdbx_seq_one_letter_code
_entity_poly.pdbx_strand_id
1 'polypeptide(L)'
;MTESLLTAGVERCRRRGYEVRRPDDGGEPPGVAVPGRDADPPFGPARTLGLEPLAEADPTTVLSRLWTNQEHDRGTVFLVPDSIVAEGIETILAPPVGADAGDGDGRVFYAGPDRVPLSEGGY
;
A
#
# COMPACT_ATOMS: atom_id res chain seq x y z
N MET A 1 10.77 16.25 1.83
CA MET A 1 10.47 15.39 0.66
C MET A 1 9.09 14.72 0.81
N THR A 2 8.82 14.04 1.91
CA THR A 2 7.51 13.43 2.18
C THR A 2 6.36 14.45 2.23
N GLU A 3 6.57 15.63 2.83
CA GLU A 3 5.54 16.69 2.87
C GLU A 3 5.17 17.25 1.48
N SER A 4 6.14 17.34 0.56
CA SER A 4 5.86 17.78 -0.82
C SER A 4 5.08 16.71 -1.59
N LEU A 5 5.39 15.42 -1.37
CA LEU A 5 4.63 14.31 -1.94
C LEU A 5 3.19 14.30 -1.41
N LEU A 6 3.03 14.47 -0.09
CA LEU A 6 1.72 14.57 0.54
C LEU A 6 0.90 15.72 -0.05
N THR A 7 1.50 16.90 -0.18
CA THR A 7 0.85 18.07 -0.78
C THR A 7 0.38 17.79 -2.21
N ALA A 8 1.24 17.21 -3.06
CA ALA A 8 0.87 16.83 -4.42
C ALA A 8 -0.26 15.79 -4.47
N GLY A 9 -0.24 14.79 -3.57
CA GLY A 9 -1.29 13.78 -3.43
C GLY A 9 -2.63 14.38 -2.99
N VAL A 10 -2.62 15.28 -2.01
CA VAL A 10 -3.80 16.02 -1.54
C VAL A 10 -4.43 16.80 -2.69
N GLU A 11 -3.63 17.56 -3.45
CA GLU A 11 -4.14 18.31 -4.59
C GLU A 11 -4.71 17.41 -5.68
N ARG A 12 -4.05 16.27 -5.96
CA ARG A 12 -4.52 15.31 -6.95
C ARG A 12 -5.87 14.70 -6.58
N CYS A 13 -6.08 14.41 -5.29
CA CYS A 13 -7.35 13.90 -4.77
C CYS A 13 -8.45 14.97 -4.83
N ARG A 14 -8.15 16.21 -4.42
CA ARG A 14 -9.09 17.34 -4.49
C ARG A 14 -9.57 17.62 -5.91
N ARG A 15 -8.67 17.58 -6.90
CA ARG A 15 -9.04 17.71 -8.32
C ARG A 15 -9.97 16.60 -8.83
N ARG A 16 -10.00 15.46 -8.14
CA ARG A 16 -10.88 14.31 -8.42
C ARG A 16 -12.16 14.29 -7.59
N GLY A 17 -12.48 15.38 -6.89
CA GLY A 17 -13.71 15.46 -6.09
C GLY A 17 -13.62 14.77 -4.73
N TYR A 18 -12.41 14.53 -4.21
CA TYR A 18 -12.23 14.05 -2.84
C TYR A 18 -12.05 15.22 -1.87
N GLU A 19 -12.69 15.12 -0.70
CA GLU A 19 -12.37 15.92 0.47
C GLU A 19 -11.18 15.29 1.20
N VAL A 20 -10.17 16.08 1.59
CA VAL A 20 -8.96 15.54 2.22
C VAL A 20 -8.75 16.16 3.59
N ARG A 21 -8.73 15.31 4.62
CA ARG A 21 -8.38 15.66 6.01
C ARG A 21 -6.92 15.30 6.30
N ARG A 22 -6.29 16.05 7.21
CA ARG A 22 -4.95 15.77 7.78
C ARG A 22 -5.13 15.43 9.25
N PRO A 23 -5.11 14.14 9.62
CA PRO A 23 -5.25 13.72 11.01
C PRO A 23 -3.97 14.05 11.78
N ASP A 24 -4.10 14.44 13.05
CA ASP A 24 -2.97 14.68 13.96
C ASP A 24 -2.67 13.46 14.85
N ASP A 25 -3.19 12.28 14.47
CA ASP A 25 -2.98 11.02 15.18
C ASP A 25 -1.94 10.16 14.47
N GLY A 26 -0.98 9.62 15.25
CA GLY A 26 0.10 8.79 14.72
C GLY A 26 -0.35 7.42 14.18
N GLY A 27 -1.56 6.98 14.57
CA GLY A 27 -2.19 5.77 14.04
C GLY A 27 -2.89 5.97 12.69
N GLU A 28 -3.08 7.22 12.26
CA GLU A 28 -3.73 7.54 11.00
C GLU A 28 -2.68 7.87 9.90
N PRO A 29 -3.03 7.68 8.62
CA PRO A 29 -2.18 8.17 7.53
C PRO A 29 -2.07 9.70 7.58
N PRO A 30 -0.96 10.30 7.11
CA PRO A 30 -0.78 11.75 7.06
C PRO A 30 -1.88 12.52 6.30
N GLY A 31 -2.61 11.85 5.40
CA GLY A 31 -3.82 12.37 4.81
C GLY A 31 -4.86 11.28 4.59
N VAL A 32 -6.14 11.63 4.77
CA VAL A 32 -7.28 10.76 4.42
C VAL A 32 -8.16 11.49 3.43
N ALA A 33 -8.36 10.88 2.26
CA ALA A 33 -9.21 11.39 1.20
C ALA A 33 -10.56 10.65 1.19
N VAL A 34 -11.65 11.37 1.44
CA VAL A 34 -13.02 10.87 1.41
C VAL A 34 -13.66 11.25 0.07
N PRO A 35 -14.23 10.31 -0.70
CA PRO A 35 -14.83 10.61 -1.98
C PRO A 35 -16.11 11.46 -1.79
N GLY A 36 -16.22 12.55 -2.55
CA GLY A 36 -17.50 13.24 -2.73
C GLY A 36 -18.45 12.45 -3.63
N ARG A 37 -19.68 12.95 -3.77
CA ARG A 37 -20.76 12.30 -4.56
C ARG A 37 -20.36 12.00 -6.00
N ASP A 38 -19.66 12.93 -6.64
CA ASP A 38 -19.26 12.87 -8.04
C ASP A 38 -17.74 12.66 -8.18
N ALA A 39 -17.12 11.99 -7.20
CA ALA A 39 -15.69 11.73 -7.22
C ALA A 39 -15.29 10.83 -8.40
N ASP A 40 -14.16 11.15 -9.02
CA ASP A 40 -13.50 10.36 -10.06
C ASP A 40 -12.39 9.51 -9.43
N PRO A 41 -12.68 8.26 -9.02
CA PRO A 41 -11.72 7.45 -8.29
C PRO A 41 -10.50 7.09 -9.15
N PRO A 42 -9.26 7.21 -8.61
CA PRO A 42 -8.08 6.85 -9.37
C PRO A 42 -7.98 5.34 -9.64
N PHE A 43 -8.59 4.51 -8.80
CA PHE A 43 -8.53 3.05 -8.89
C PHE A 43 -9.86 2.43 -8.41
N GLY A 44 -10.50 1.63 -9.26
CA GLY A 44 -11.72 0.89 -8.89
C GLY A 44 -12.90 1.80 -8.47
N PRO A 45 -13.85 1.28 -7.67
CA PRO A 45 -14.97 2.09 -7.17
C PRO A 45 -14.50 3.13 -6.14
N ALA A 46 -15.27 4.22 -6.01
CA ALA A 46 -14.99 5.26 -5.05
C ALA A 46 -15.03 4.70 -3.61
N ARG A 47 -13.94 4.91 -2.88
CA ARG A 47 -13.77 4.55 -1.47
C ARG A 47 -12.85 5.56 -0.78
N THR A 48 -12.89 5.61 0.54
CA THR A 48 -11.95 6.40 1.35
C THR A 48 -10.52 5.92 1.11
N LEU A 49 -9.56 6.84 1.02
CA LEU A 49 -8.16 6.55 0.74
C LEU A 49 -7.24 7.09 1.85
N GLY A 50 -6.29 6.29 2.30
CA GLY A 50 -5.13 6.74 3.07
C GLY A 50 -4.01 7.19 2.13
N LEU A 51 -3.48 8.39 2.36
CA LEU A 51 -2.39 8.99 1.60
C LEU A 51 -1.07 8.76 2.36
N GLU A 52 -0.24 7.87 1.84
CA GLU A 52 0.94 7.35 2.52
C GLU A 52 2.22 7.78 1.77
N PRO A 53 2.83 8.92 2.11
CA PRO A 53 4.08 9.35 1.50
C PRO A 53 5.23 8.45 1.93
N LEU A 54 5.90 7.82 0.96
CA LEU A 54 7.05 6.96 1.17
C LEU A 54 8.25 7.46 0.35
N ALA A 55 9.40 7.55 1.00
CA ALA A 55 10.66 7.87 0.35
C ALA A 55 11.32 6.64 -0.28
N GLU A 56 11.05 5.46 0.27
CA GLU A 56 11.70 4.19 -0.06
C GLU A 56 10.68 3.05 0.04
N ALA A 57 10.94 1.96 -0.69
CA ALA A 57 10.11 0.76 -0.68
C ALA A 57 10.53 -0.20 0.44
N ASP A 58 10.45 0.24 1.70
CA ASP A 58 10.70 -0.63 2.85
C ASP A 58 9.53 -1.63 3.05
N PRO A 59 9.75 -2.95 2.99
CA PRO A 59 8.68 -3.94 3.08
C PRO A 59 7.85 -3.84 4.35
N THR A 60 8.49 -3.60 5.50
CA THR A 60 7.80 -3.50 6.80
C THR A 60 6.84 -2.32 6.80
N THR A 61 7.31 -1.17 6.32
CA THR A 61 6.51 0.06 6.25
C THR A 61 5.38 -0.09 5.24
N VAL A 62 5.65 -0.60 4.03
CA VAL A 62 4.64 -0.81 2.99
C VAL A 62 3.49 -1.69 3.49
N LEU A 63 3.83 -2.85 4.07
CA LEU A 63 2.82 -3.79 4.55
C LEU A 63 2.07 -3.26 5.76
N SER A 64 2.75 -2.57 6.69
CA SER A 64 2.11 -1.93 7.85
C SER A 64 1.08 -0.89 7.42
N ARG A 65 1.44 0.02 6.51
CA ARG A 65 0.53 1.06 6.00
C ARG A 65 -0.63 0.47 5.20
N LEU A 66 -0.37 -0.57 4.41
CA LEU A 66 -1.43 -1.28 3.69
C LEU A 66 -2.44 -1.89 4.67
N TRP A 67 -1.94 -2.63 5.67
CA TRP A 67 -2.76 -3.31 6.66
C TRP A 67 -3.58 -2.33 7.51
N THR A 68 -2.96 -1.26 8.03
CA THR A 68 -3.65 -0.23 8.80
C THR A 68 -4.79 0.40 8.02
N ASN A 69 -4.59 0.72 6.74
CA ASN A 69 -5.66 1.29 5.91
C ASN A 69 -6.76 0.28 5.63
N GLN A 70 -6.41 -0.98 5.37
CA GLN A 70 -7.38 -2.06 5.18
C GLN A 70 -8.24 -2.30 6.42
N GLU A 71 -7.66 -2.32 7.63
CA GLU A 71 -8.38 -2.47 8.90
C GLU A 71 -9.40 -1.35 9.16
N HIS A 72 -9.23 -0.21 8.49
CA HIS A 72 -10.13 0.95 8.59
C HIS A 72 -11.01 1.14 7.36
N ASP A 73 -11.18 0.11 6.53
CA ASP A 73 -11.97 0.13 5.29
C ASP A 73 -11.52 1.21 4.28
N ARG A 74 -10.21 1.50 4.25
CA ARG A 74 -9.58 2.47 3.33
C ARG A 74 -8.77 1.76 2.24
N GLY A 75 -8.79 2.32 1.03
CA GLY A 75 -7.76 2.03 0.04
C GLY A 75 -6.45 2.75 0.38
N THR A 76 -5.31 2.19 -0.03
CA THR A 76 -4.00 2.81 0.19
C THR A 76 -3.49 3.46 -1.08
N VAL A 77 -3.04 4.71 -0.99
CA VAL A 77 -2.34 5.42 -2.06
C VAL A 77 -0.94 5.77 -1.57
N PHE A 78 0.05 5.04 -2.07
CA PHE A 78 1.46 5.36 -1.83
C PHE A 78 1.88 6.56 -2.69
N LEU A 79 2.38 7.61 -2.04
CA LEU A 79 2.90 8.80 -2.72
C LEU A 79 4.42 8.72 -2.72
N VAL A 80 5.01 8.47 -3.89
CA VAL A 80 6.43 8.13 -4.05
C VAL A 80 7.15 9.15 -4.94
N PRO A 81 8.47 9.35 -4.74
CA PRO A 81 9.23 10.36 -5.49
C PRO A 81 9.45 10.01 -6.96
N ASP A 82 9.52 8.72 -7.29
CA ASP A 82 9.86 8.24 -8.63
C ASP A 82 9.32 6.83 -8.88
N SER A 83 9.51 6.35 -10.11
CA SER A 83 9.05 5.02 -10.53
C SER A 83 9.85 3.88 -9.91
N ILE A 84 11.10 4.10 -9.47
CA ILE A 84 11.92 3.05 -8.86
C ILE A 84 11.31 2.63 -7.52
N VAL A 85 10.90 3.61 -6.71
CA VAL A 85 10.20 3.34 -5.45
C VAL A 85 8.83 2.68 -5.71
N ALA A 86 8.11 3.12 -6.76
CA ALA A 86 6.84 2.51 -7.15
C ALA A 86 7.01 1.02 -7.52
N GLU A 87 7.97 0.70 -8.39
CA GLU A 87 8.29 -0.67 -8.82
C GLU A 87 8.72 -1.56 -7.64
N GLY A 88 9.45 -1.00 -6.68
CA GLY A 88 9.81 -1.70 -5.44
C GLY A 88 8.57 -2.08 -4.61
N ILE A 89 7.61 -1.15 -4.45
CA ILE A 89 6.33 -1.42 -3.78
C ILE A 89 5.53 -2.48 -4.55
N GLU A 90 5.44 -2.37 -5.87
CA GLU A 90 4.76 -3.36 -6.71
C GLU A 90 5.37 -4.76 -6.54
N THR A 91 6.70 -4.85 -6.46
CA THR A 91 7.41 -6.11 -6.21
C THR A 91 7.07 -6.70 -4.84
N ILE A 92 6.99 -5.86 -3.80
CA ILE A 92 6.61 -6.29 -2.44
C ILE A 92 5.17 -6.82 -2.38
N LEU A 93 4.26 -6.19 -3.13
CA LEU A 93 2.84 -6.54 -3.15
C LEU A 93 2.48 -7.61 -4.17
N ALA A 94 3.43 -8.01 -5.03
CA ALA A 94 3.24 -9.07 -5.98
C ALA A 94 2.96 -10.39 -5.24
N PRO A 95 2.07 -11.26 -5.76
CA PRO A 95 1.89 -12.60 -5.22
C PRO A 95 3.24 -13.33 -5.15
N PRO A 96 3.63 -13.91 -4.01
CA PRO A 96 4.89 -14.62 -3.92
C PRO A 96 4.87 -15.86 -4.83
N VAL A 97 6.04 -16.20 -5.38
CA VAL A 97 6.21 -17.40 -6.19
C VAL A 97 5.83 -18.62 -5.36
N GLY A 98 4.92 -19.45 -5.89
CA GLY A 98 4.45 -20.62 -5.16
C GLY A 98 3.53 -20.27 -3.97
N ALA A 99 2.75 -19.20 -4.05
CA ALA A 99 1.54 -19.06 -3.24
C ALA A 99 0.30 -19.18 -4.12
N ASP A 100 -0.70 -19.96 -3.67
CA ASP A 100 -2.02 -19.94 -4.31
C ASP A 100 -2.85 -18.82 -3.71
N ALA A 101 -3.69 -18.21 -4.52
CA ALA A 101 -4.80 -17.43 -4.01
C ALA A 101 -5.88 -18.42 -3.52
N GLY A 102 -5.66 -18.99 -2.33
CA GLY A 102 -6.61 -19.91 -1.71
C GLY A 102 -8.02 -19.31 -1.64
N ASP A 103 -9.00 -20.11 -2.02
CA ASP A 103 -10.43 -19.87 -1.97
C ASP A 103 -10.94 -19.88 -0.52
N GLY A 104 -10.65 -18.80 0.20
CA GLY A 104 -11.54 -18.28 1.23
C GLY A 104 -11.48 -18.89 2.63
N ASP A 105 -10.63 -19.88 2.93
CA ASP A 105 -10.54 -20.44 4.30
C ASP A 105 -9.11 -20.64 4.86
N GLY A 106 -8.09 -20.04 4.22
CA GLY A 106 -6.75 -20.05 4.80
C GLY A 106 -5.61 -19.70 3.84
N ARG A 107 -4.40 -19.59 4.40
CA ARG A 107 -3.15 -19.47 3.63
C ARG A 107 -2.80 -20.83 3.06
N VAL A 108 -2.88 -20.99 1.74
CA VAL A 108 -2.35 -22.17 1.05
C VAL A 108 -0.88 -21.90 0.73
N PHE A 109 0.01 -22.46 1.54
CA PHE A 109 1.44 -22.48 1.27
C PHE A 109 1.74 -23.66 0.36
N TYR A 110 2.31 -23.42 -0.82
CA TYR A 110 2.91 -24.51 -1.59
C TYR A 110 4.29 -24.86 -1.01
N ALA A 111 4.73 -26.10 -1.25
CA ALA A 111 6.06 -26.55 -0.89
C ALA A 111 7.12 -25.75 -1.69
N GLY A 112 7.59 -24.64 -1.13
CA GLY A 112 8.93 -24.16 -1.43
C GLY A 112 9.95 -25.20 -0.93
N PRO A 113 11.18 -25.21 -1.46
CA PRO A 113 12.22 -26.04 -0.87
C PRO A 113 12.37 -25.60 0.60
N ASP A 114 11.84 -26.42 1.51
CA ASP A 114 11.84 -26.24 2.96
C ASP A 114 13.27 -26.03 3.53
N ARG A 115 14.27 -26.31 2.68
CA ARG A 115 15.69 -26.40 2.97
C ARG A 115 16.46 -25.94 1.74
N VAL A 116 17.10 -24.77 1.80
CA VAL A 116 18.09 -24.37 0.80
C VAL A 116 19.41 -25.00 1.21
N PRO A 117 19.92 -26.02 0.49
CA PRO A 117 21.14 -26.68 0.89
C PRO A 117 22.31 -25.69 0.84
N LEU A 118 22.97 -25.52 1.99
CA LEU A 118 24.19 -24.74 2.06
C LEU A 118 25.36 -25.56 1.51
N SER A 119 26.29 -24.89 0.82
CA SER A 119 27.48 -25.51 0.24
C SER A 119 28.37 -26.23 1.26
N GLU A 120 28.20 -25.93 2.55
CA GLU A 120 28.96 -26.51 3.66
C GLU A 120 28.30 -27.76 4.27
N GLY A 121 27.17 -28.20 3.71
CA GLY A 121 26.40 -29.33 4.19
C GLY A 121 25.37 -28.93 5.24
N GLY A 122 24.14 -29.42 5.08
CA GLY A 122 23.00 -29.07 5.90
C GLY A 122 21.91 -28.35 5.12
N TYR A 123 21.03 -27.68 5.85
CA TYR A 123 19.93 -26.86 5.37
C TYR A 123 19.79 -25.62 6.24
#